data_AF-A0AAF0E9K1-F1
#
_entry.id   AF-A0AAF0E9K1-F1
#
_cell.length_a   1.000
_cell.length_b   1.000
_cell.length_c   1.000
_cell.angle_alpha   90.00
_cell.angle_beta   90.00
_cell.angle_gamma   90.00
#
_symmetry.space_group_name_H-M   'P 1'
#
loop_
_entity.id
_entity.type
_entity.pdbx_description
1 polymer ?
#
loop_
_entity_poly.entity_id
_entity_poly.type
_entity_poly.pdbx_seq_one_letter_code
_entity_poly.pdbx_strand_id
1 'polypeptide(L)'
;MRVVPVPVREDNYAYILMSTPAQGKSQAVFVDPFDVSSVHKVAHDLGLTDDAIVGCIATHKHFDHAGGNQDFAQSFPGRPIWGGSRDVSQVTHIVKHGDKFSLFDQAPVHVTAYSTPCHTRESTCFFVEDERSEEELAQTGHGIKEGPEGEKKRGVFTGILRAWCVLSTLTLEYTESNAKFSANVLPDRPAIQSLLADIRGGRNNGVSTGLYTLAEERAHNPFMLVDDEEVQKLSGSTNPIETMAFLRNAKNRGFARA
;
A
#
# COMPACT_ATOMS: atom_id res chain seq x y z
N MET A 1 9.27 7.09 10.81
CA MET A 1 7.97 7.42 10.22
C MET A 1 6.97 6.42 10.77
N ARG A 2 5.74 6.86 11.02
CA ARG A 2 4.63 5.98 11.37
C ARG A 2 3.64 5.92 10.21
N VAL A 3 3.15 4.72 9.89
CA VAL A 3 2.08 4.51 8.91
C VAL A 3 0.82 4.13 9.67
N VAL A 4 -0.27 4.85 9.43
CA VAL A 4 -1.55 4.58 10.09
C VAL A 4 -2.60 4.26 9.01
N PRO A 5 -3.10 3.01 8.94
CA PRO A 5 -4.22 2.68 8.07
C PRO A 5 -5.50 3.29 8.61
N VAL A 6 -6.31 3.84 7.72
CA VAL A 6 -7.65 4.38 8.01
C VAL A 6 -8.65 3.63 7.12
N PRO A 7 -9.45 2.72 7.69
CA PRO A 7 -10.53 2.08 6.95
C PRO A 7 -11.47 3.14 6.39
N VAL A 8 -11.77 3.04 5.10
CA VAL A 8 -12.75 3.89 4.40
C VAL A 8 -13.62 2.99 3.53
N ARG A 9 -14.88 3.38 3.33
CA ARG A 9 -15.87 2.54 2.61
C ARG A 9 -16.01 1.15 3.26
N GLU A 10 -16.31 0.12 2.47
CA GLU A 10 -16.51 -1.25 2.95
C GLU A 10 -15.19 -2.02 3.05
N ASP A 11 -14.28 -1.80 2.11
CA ASP A 11 -13.06 -2.60 1.91
C ASP A 11 -11.83 -1.77 1.51
N ASN A 12 -11.91 -0.43 1.49
CA ASN A 12 -10.78 0.43 1.11
C ASN A 12 -9.98 0.88 2.34
N TYR A 13 -8.69 1.20 2.13
CA TYR A 13 -7.88 1.91 3.11
C TYR A 13 -7.27 3.16 2.51
N ALA A 14 -7.44 4.27 3.25
CA ALA A 14 -6.55 5.41 3.17
C ALA A 14 -5.39 5.21 4.16
N TYR A 15 -4.32 5.98 3.99
CA TYR A 15 -3.20 5.96 4.94
C TYR A 15 -2.79 7.36 5.36
N ILE A 16 -2.32 7.46 6.60
CA ILE A 16 -1.59 8.61 7.09
C ILE A 16 -0.12 8.22 7.19
N LEU A 17 0.72 8.84 6.36
CA LEU A 17 2.16 8.82 6.54
C LEU A 17 2.51 9.93 7.51
N MET A 18 2.92 9.59 8.72
CA MET A 18 3.23 10.54 9.79
C MET A 18 4.73 10.57 10.05
N SER A 19 5.33 11.76 9.98
CA SER A 19 6.72 11.96 10.39
C SER A 19 6.84 11.76 11.90
N THR A 20 7.99 11.25 12.34
CA THR A 20 8.29 11.01 13.77
C THR A 20 9.62 11.66 14.13
N PRO A 21 9.75 12.99 14.05
CA PRO A 21 11.04 13.64 14.27
C PRO A 21 11.47 13.48 15.74
N ALA A 22 12.78 13.51 16.00
CA ALA A 22 13.29 13.47 17.38
C ALA A 22 12.96 14.77 18.15
N GLN A 23 12.85 15.89 17.43
CA GLN A 23 12.51 17.21 17.94
C GLN A 23 11.61 17.93 16.92
N GLY A 24 10.70 18.78 17.39
CA GLY A 24 9.77 19.50 16.54
C GLY A 24 8.39 18.82 16.43
N LYS A 25 7.57 19.29 15.50
CA LYS A 25 6.21 18.81 15.30
C LYS A 25 6.19 17.72 14.24
N SER A 26 5.40 16.68 14.47
CA SER A 26 5.08 15.70 13.45
C SER A 26 4.31 16.37 12.30
N GLN A 27 4.57 15.91 11.09
CA GLN A 27 3.90 16.29 9.84
C GLN A 27 3.24 15.04 9.26
N ALA A 28 2.27 15.22 8.37
CA ALA A 28 1.61 14.09 7.74
C ALA A 28 1.24 14.30 6.27
N VAL A 29 1.23 13.20 5.52
CA VAL A 29 0.72 13.12 4.15
C VAL A 29 -0.37 12.06 4.12
N PHE A 30 -1.49 12.38 3.47
CA PHE A 30 -2.57 11.41 3.28
C PHE A 30 -2.38 10.65 1.97
N VAL A 31 -2.65 9.35 1.97
CA VAL A 31 -2.60 8.50 0.77
C VAL A 31 -4.00 7.99 0.47
N ASP A 32 -4.45 8.20 -0.77
CA ASP A 32 -5.79 7.87 -1.27
C ASP A 32 -6.91 8.25 -0.29
N PRO A 33 -6.99 9.53 0.18
CA PRO A 33 -7.95 9.93 1.21
C PRO A 33 -9.35 10.11 0.64
N PHE A 34 -10.00 9.01 0.25
CA PHE A 34 -11.38 9.04 -0.28
C PHE A 34 -12.33 9.81 0.65
N ASP A 35 -12.35 9.45 1.93
CA ASP A 35 -13.09 10.17 2.97
C ASP A 35 -12.11 11.03 3.78
N VAL A 36 -11.90 12.26 3.29
CA VAL A 36 -10.99 13.23 3.91
C VAL A 36 -11.39 13.52 5.36
N SER A 37 -12.70 13.55 5.67
CA SER A 37 -13.17 13.85 7.02
C SER A 37 -12.77 12.75 8.01
N SER A 38 -12.94 11.47 7.63
CA SER A 38 -12.52 10.35 8.46
C SER A 38 -11.00 10.30 8.65
N VAL A 39 -10.22 10.51 7.58
CA VAL A 39 -8.75 10.55 7.65
C VAL A 39 -8.27 11.73 8.51
N HIS A 40 -8.88 12.90 8.34
CA HIS A 40 -8.59 14.11 9.11
C HIS A 40 -8.90 13.93 10.60
N LYS A 41 -10.03 13.29 10.93
CA LYS A 41 -10.37 12.96 12.32
C LYS A 41 -9.30 12.07 12.95
N VAL A 42 -8.87 11.01 12.27
CA VAL A 42 -7.82 10.12 12.80
C VAL A 42 -6.50 10.88 12.96
N ALA A 43 -6.14 11.76 12.01
CA ALA A 43 -4.96 12.60 12.14
C ALA A 43 -5.01 13.49 13.40
N HIS A 44 -6.16 14.10 13.68
CA HIS A 44 -6.36 14.92 14.87
C HIS A 44 -6.32 14.09 16.17
N ASP A 45 -6.91 12.89 16.18
CA ASP A 45 -6.81 11.97 17.31
C ASP A 45 -5.36 11.53 17.60
N LEU A 46 -4.49 11.54 16.57
CA LEU A 46 -3.04 11.33 16.69
C LEU A 46 -2.26 12.58 17.13
N GLY A 47 -2.94 13.70 17.37
CA GLY A 47 -2.35 14.98 17.81
C GLY A 47 -1.79 15.85 16.68
N LEU A 48 -2.11 15.56 15.42
CA LEU A 48 -1.75 16.41 14.29
C LEU A 48 -2.73 17.58 14.15
N THR A 49 -2.21 18.76 13.88
CA THR A 49 -2.98 19.96 13.54
C THR A 49 -3.07 20.15 12.03
N ASP A 50 -3.98 20.99 11.55
CA ASP A 50 -4.18 21.20 10.10
C ASP A 50 -2.92 21.72 9.39
N ASP A 51 -2.10 22.54 10.07
CA ASP A 51 -0.81 23.02 9.55
C ASP A 51 0.23 21.90 9.39
N ALA A 52 0.06 20.78 10.09
CA ALA A 52 0.90 19.60 9.99
C ALA A 52 0.58 18.71 8.79
N ILE A 53 -0.60 18.88 8.15
CA ILE A 53 -0.95 18.14 6.94
C ILE A 53 -0.28 18.82 5.75
N VAL A 54 0.75 18.16 5.20
CA VAL A 54 1.65 18.75 4.20
C VAL A 54 1.40 18.29 2.78
N GLY A 55 0.53 17.31 2.54
CA GLY A 55 0.17 16.91 1.18
C GLY A 55 -0.70 15.66 1.09
N CYS A 56 -1.01 15.28 -0.14
CA CYS A 56 -1.79 14.10 -0.49
C CYS A 56 -1.09 13.32 -1.62
N ILE A 57 -1.10 12.00 -1.54
CA ILE A 57 -0.64 11.09 -2.58
C ILE A 57 -1.85 10.32 -3.11
N ALA A 58 -2.04 10.33 -4.43
CA ALA A 58 -3.05 9.53 -5.10
C ALA A 58 -2.39 8.49 -6.00
N THR A 59 -2.68 7.21 -5.76
CA THR A 59 -2.09 6.09 -6.48
C THR A 59 -2.59 6.00 -7.93
N HIS A 60 -3.87 6.26 -8.14
CA HIS A 60 -4.53 6.25 -9.45
C HIS A 60 -5.87 7.01 -9.42
N LYS A 61 -6.54 7.12 -10.56
CA LYS A 61 -7.71 8.01 -10.74
C LYS A 61 -9.05 7.49 -10.24
N HIS A 62 -9.16 6.21 -9.86
CA HIS A 62 -10.48 5.68 -9.50
C HIS A 62 -11.07 6.43 -8.30
N PHE A 63 -12.39 6.57 -8.32
CA PHE A 63 -13.11 7.43 -7.39
C PHE A 63 -12.94 7.00 -5.93
N ASP A 64 -12.84 5.71 -5.67
CA ASP A 64 -12.59 5.14 -4.34
C ASP A 64 -11.18 5.38 -3.80
N HIS A 65 -10.29 6.00 -4.59
CA HIS A 65 -8.96 6.44 -4.19
C HIS A 65 -8.82 7.97 -4.28
N ALA A 66 -9.11 8.55 -5.45
CA ALA A 66 -8.92 9.97 -5.75
C ALA A 66 -10.19 10.82 -5.55
N GLY A 67 -11.31 10.22 -5.15
CA GLY A 67 -12.60 10.92 -5.00
C GLY A 67 -12.57 12.02 -3.95
N GLY A 68 -11.78 11.86 -2.90
CA GLY A 68 -11.60 12.87 -1.85
C GLY A 68 -10.58 13.96 -2.17
N ASN A 69 -9.89 13.91 -3.33
CA ASN A 69 -8.85 14.90 -3.64
C ASN A 69 -9.41 16.34 -3.75
N GLN A 70 -10.67 16.49 -4.16
CA GLN A 70 -11.33 17.79 -4.20
C GLN A 70 -11.57 18.34 -2.79
N ASP A 71 -12.06 17.52 -1.88
CA ASP A 71 -12.26 17.90 -0.49
C ASP A 71 -10.92 18.18 0.19
N PHE A 72 -9.89 17.37 -0.11
CA PHE A 72 -8.52 17.61 0.38
C PHE A 72 -8.00 18.98 -0.06
N ALA A 73 -8.15 19.34 -1.34
CA ALA A 73 -7.71 20.63 -1.86
C ALA A 73 -8.46 21.82 -1.22
N GLN A 74 -9.72 21.62 -0.82
CA GLN A 74 -10.52 22.63 -0.11
C GLN A 74 -10.12 22.76 1.36
N SER A 75 -9.93 21.64 2.05
CA SER A 75 -9.54 21.58 3.46
C SER A 75 -8.09 22.04 3.69
N PHE A 76 -7.19 21.76 2.74
CA PHE A 76 -5.77 22.10 2.85
C PHE A 76 -5.27 22.89 1.63
N PRO A 77 -5.72 24.15 1.45
CA PRO A 77 -5.39 24.96 0.28
C PRO A 77 -3.87 25.12 0.09
N GLY A 78 -3.41 24.92 -1.15
CA GLY A 78 -2.01 25.06 -1.53
C GLY A 78 -1.12 23.86 -1.19
N ARG A 79 -1.64 22.82 -0.53
CA ARG A 79 -0.87 21.58 -0.30
C ARG A 79 -0.75 20.76 -1.59
N PRO A 80 0.42 20.16 -1.85
CA PRO A 80 0.65 19.33 -3.03
C PRO A 80 -0.24 18.08 -3.02
N ILE A 81 -0.69 17.70 -4.21
CA ILE A 81 -1.32 16.42 -4.52
C ILE A 81 -0.45 15.74 -5.56
N TRP A 82 0.27 14.69 -5.15
CA TRP A 82 1.13 13.89 -6.01
C TRP A 82 0.33 12.78 -6.70
N GLY A 83 0.57 12.56 -7.99
CA GLY A 83 -0.08 11.51 -8.76
C GLY A 83 0.63 11.22 -10.08
N GLY A 84 0.32 10.09 -10.71
CA GLY A 84 1.02 9.64 -11.93
C GLY A 84 0.62 10.35 -13.22
N SER A 85 -0.50 11.07 -13.25
CA SER A 85 -0.96 11.78 -14.46
C SER A 85 -2.02 12.83 -14.14
N ARG A 86 -2.39 13.62 -15.17
CA ARG A 86 -3.49 14.60 -15.13
C ARG A 86 -4.89 14.00 -14.95
N ASP A 87 -5.03 12.68 -15.10
CA ASP A 87 -6.32 12.02 -14.88
C ASP A 87 -6.67 11.91 -13.38
N VAL A 88 -5.67 12.07 -12.49
CA VAL A 88 -5.87 12.13 -11.05
C VAL A 88 -6.50 13.47 -10.69
N SER A 89 -7.67 13.43 -10.03
CA SER A 89 -8.40 14.62 -9.61
C SER A 89 -7.53 15.56 -8.76
N GLN A 90 -7.56 16.85 -9.07
CA GLN A 90 -6.82 17.93 -8.37
C GLN A 90 -5.29 17.74 -8.28
N VAL A 91 -4.69 16.85 -9.08
CA VAL A 91 -3.24 16.65 -9.06
C VAL A 91 -2.51 17.98 -9.33
N THR A 92 -1.56 18.32 -8.46
CA THR A 92 -0.71 19.51 -8.64
C THR A 92 0.72 19.13 -8.99
N HIS A 93 1.16 17.93 -8.61
CA HIS A 93 2.51 17.43 -8.84
C HIS A 93 2.46 16.07 -9.53
N ILE A 94 2.69 16.08 -10.85
CA ILE A 94 2.73 14.84 -11.63
C ILE A 94 4.12 14.22 -11.48
N VAL A 95 4.18 13.02 -10.93
CA VAL A 95 5.40 12.23 -10.79
C VAL A 95 5.54 11.23 -11.93
N LYS A 96 6.77 10.93 -12.30
CA LYS A 96 7.13 9.92 -13.29
C LYS A 96 7.86 8.76 -12.64
N HIS A 97 8.01 7.68 -13.40
CA HIS A 97 8.80 6.53 -12.97
C HIS A 97 10.25 6.95 -12.64
N GLY A 98 10.69 6.61 -11.43
CA GLY A 98 12.02 6.91 -10.91
C GLY A 98 12.15 8.29 -10.26
N ASP A 99 11.12 9.14 -10.30
CA ASP A 99 11.18 10.45 -9.64
C ASP A 99 11.30 10.26 -8.13
N LYS A 100 12.10 11.13 -7.50
CA LYS A 100 12.36 11.12 -6.06
C LYS A 100 12.04 12.47 -5.44
N PHE A 101 11.46 12.45 -4.23
CA PHE A 101 11.17 13.66 -3.47
C PHE A 101 11.14 13.38 -1.97
N SER A 102 11.39 14.40 -1.15
CA SER A 102 11.24 14.33 0.31
C SER A 102 9.80 14.64 0.71
N LEU A 103 9.26 13.92 1.70
CA LEU A 103 7.90 14.17 2.19
C LEU A 103 7.82 15.23 3.29
N PHE A 104 8.85 15.30 4.13
CA PHE A 104 8.84 16.11 5.34
C PHE A 104 10.10 16.95 5.42
N ASP A 105 9.98 18.16 5.98
CA ASP A 105 11.12 19.07 6.12
C ASP A 105 12.03 18.64 7.29
N GLN A 106 11.44 18.03 8.33
CA GLN A 106 12.11 17.71 9.60
C GLN A 106 12.37 16.21 9.81
N ALA A 107 12.17 15.38 8.79
CA ALA A 107 12.49 13.96 8.84
C ALA A 107 13.04 13.50 7.48
N PRO A 108 14.10 12.67 7.44
CA PRO A 108 14.70 12.18 6.19
C PRO A 108 13.85 11.04 5.62
N VAL A 109 12.61 11.37 5.27
CA VAL A 109 11.66 10.45 4.64
C VAL A 109 11.55 10.81 3.17
N HIS A 110 11.98 9.88 2.33
CA HIS A 110 12.02 10.05 0.89
C HIS A 110 11.02 9.12 0.21
N VAL A 111 10.55 9.55 -0.94
CA VAL A 111 9.66 8.79 -1.80
C VAL A 111 10.28 8.62 -3.15
N THR A 112 10.23 7.40 -3.66
CA THR A 112 10.49 7.09 -5.08
C THR A 112 9.20 6.64 -5.74
N ALA A 113 8.81 7.30 -6.84
CA ALA A 113 7.62 6.95 -7.61
C ALA A 113 7.94 5.89 -8.66
N TYR A 114 7.07 4.88 -8.79
CA TYR A 114 7.17 3.82 -9.77
C TYR A 114 5.88 3.72 -10.56
N SER A 115 5.94 4.05 -11.86
CA SER A 115 4.81 3.78 -12.76
C SER A 115 4.59 2.28 -12.89
N THR A 116 3.35 1.85 -12.65
CA THR A 116 2.88 0.46 -12.64
C THR A 116 1.64 0.29 -13.53
N PRO A 117 1.73 0.63 -14.84
CA PRO A 117 0.59 0.62 -15.73
C PRO A 117 -0.01 -0.79 -15.83
N CYS A 118 -1.28 -0.91 -15.43
CA CYS A 118 -2.00 -2.17 -15.42
C CYS A 118 -3.49 -1.98 -15.12
N HIS A 119 -3.83 -1.87 -13.84
CA HIS A 119 -5.17 -1.62 -13.32
C HIS A 119 -5.73 -0.33 -13.92
N THR A 120 -4.90 0.71 -13.93
CA THR A 120 -5.06 1.86 -14.81
C THR A 120 -3.74 2.15 -15.52
N ARG A 121 -3.80 2.94 -16.60
CA ARG A 121 -2.61 3.28 -17.41
C ARG A 121 -1.65 4.19 -16.66
N GLU A 122 -2.18 4.99 -15.75
CA GLU A 122 -1.46 5.97 -14.95
C GLU A 122 -1.13 5.52 -13.52
N SER A 123 -1.51 4.29 -13.16
CA SER A 123 -1.26 3.72 -11.84
C SER A 123 0.21 3.92 -11.45
N THR A 124 0.40 4.48 -10.25
CA THR A 124 1.71 4.80 -9.70
C THR A 124 1.79 4.33 -8.26
N CYS A 125 2.90 3.69 -7.96
CA CYS A 125 3.22 3.22 -6.63
C CYS A 125 4.32 4.10 -6.02
N PHE A 126 4.20 4.37 -4.73
CA PHE A 126 5.08 5.29 -4.02
C PHE A 126 5.83 4.52 -2.94
N PHE A 127 7.13 4.32 -3.16
CA PHE A 127 7.98 3.66 -2.19
C PHE A 127 8.56 4.68 -1.24
N VAL A 128 8.21 4.54 0.03
CA VAL A 128 8.55 5.46 1.10
C VAL A 128 9.66 4.85 1.94
N GLU A 129 10.75 5.57 2.10
CA GLU A 129 11.91 5.18 2.88
C GLU A 129 12.18 6.21 3.97
N ASP A 130 12.47 5.73 5.18
CA ASP A 130 13.01 6.55 6.26
C ASP A 130 14.49 6.19 6.38
N GLU A 131 15.39 7.15 6.12
CA GLU A 131 16.84 6.89 6.08
C GLU A 131 17.48 6.75 7.47
N ARG A 132 16.70 6.96 8.53
CA ARG A 132 17.18 6.79 9.91
C ARG A 132 17.40 5.32 10.25
N SER A 133 18.46 5.07 11.00
CA SER A 133 18.74 3.79 11.64
C SER A 133 17.68 3.40 12.67
N GLU A 134 17.67 2.13 13.07
CA GLU A 134 16.76 1.65 14.11
C GLU A 134 17.05 2.33 15.45
N GLU A 135 18.31 2.59 15.76
CA GLU A 135 18.74 3.31 16.96
C GLU A 135 18.23 4.75 16.98
N GLU A 136 18.26 5.44 15.83
CA GLU A 136 17.70 6.79 15.70
C GLU A 136 16.17 6.80 15.81
N LEU A 137 15.50 5.80 15.23
CA LEU A 137 14.05 5.66 15.34
C LEU A 137 13.61 5.34 16.78
N ALA A 138 14.36 4.52 17.50
CA ALA A 138 14.11 4.18 18.91
C ALA A 138 14.16 5.40 19.84
N GLN A 139 14.90 6.44 19.45
CA GLN A 139 15.01 7.68 20.22
C GLN A 139 13.87 8.67 19.95
N THR A 140 13.04 8.42 18.95
CA THR A 140 11.83 9.22 18.73
C THR A 140 10.82 8.90 19.84
N GLY A 141 10.03 9.87 20.32
CA GLY A 141 8.97 9.59 21.33
C GLY A 141 7.89 8.60 20.86
N HIS A 142 7.97 8.20 19.58
CA HIS A 142 7.20 7.18 18.88
C HIS A 142 8.11 6.02 18.43
N GLY A 143 9.18 5.75 19.17
CA GLY A 143 10.20 4.77 18.81
C GLY A 143 9.78 3.36 19.18
N ILE A 144 9.97 2.45 18.21
CA ILE A 144 9.88 0.98 18.24
C ILE A 144 9.35 0.42 19.57
N LYS A 145 8.03 0.35 19.70
CA LYS A 145 7.39 -0.51 20.70
C LYS A 145 7.00 -1.82 20.02
N GLU A 146 7.68 -2.91 20.35
CA GLU A 146 7.20 -4.25 19.99
C GLU A 146 5.93 -4.55 20.80
N GLY A 147 4.82 -4.83 20.11
CA GLY A 147 3.53 -5.15 20.71
C GLY A 147 2.41 -5.27 19.68
N PRO A 148 1.19 -5.67 20.08
CA PRO A 148 0.04 -5.83 19.19
C PRO A 148 -0.37 -4.52 18.48
N GLU A 149 0.01 -3.38 19.07
CA GLU A 149 -0.20 -2.01 18.56
C GLU A 149 1.09 -1.43 17.91
N GLY A 150 2.10 -2.28 17.67
CA GLY A 150 3.49 -1.94 17.43
C GLY A 150 3.88 -1.75 15.96
N GLU A 151 4.45 -0.58 15.71
CA GLU A 151 5.01 -0.03 14.47
C GLU A 151 5.91 -1.02 13.70
N LYS A 152 5.56 -1.28 12.43
CA LYS A 152 6.47 -2.00 11.53
C LYS A 152 7.58 -1.05 11.06
N LYS A 153 8.83 -1.41 11.39
CA LYS A 153 10.14 -0.80 11.06
C LYS A 153 10.44 -0.55 9.57
N ARG A 154 9.48 -0.73 8.70
CA ARG A 154 9.61 -0.50 7.26
C ARG A 154 8.20 -0.54 6.71
N GLY A 155 7.53 0.61 6.74
CA GLY A 155 6.35 0.87 5.95
C GLY A 155 6.76 0.92 4.49
N VAL A 156 7.18 -0.24 3.99
CA VAL A 156 7.43 -0.44 2.58
C VAL A 156 6.03 -0.41 1.96
N PHE A 157 5.60 0.78 1.55
CA PHE A 157 4.63 0.89 0.46
C PHE A 157 5.34 0.42 -0.81
N THR A 158 5.70 -0.86 -0.87
CA THR A 158 6.04 -1.47 -2.14
C THR A 158 4.73 -1.67 -2.86
N GLY A 159 4.37 -0.69 -3.64
CA GLY A 159 3.95 -1.04 -4.99
C GLY A 159 5.16 -1.17 -5.92
N ILE A 160 6.26 -1.76 -5.46
CA ILE A 160 7.38 -2.12 -6.34
C ILE A 160 7.68 -3.61 -6.17
N LEU A 161 7.64 -4.37 -7.26
CA LEU A 161 8.86 -4.58 -8.04
C LEU A 161 8.53 -5.18 -9.40
N ARG A 162 9.04 -4.48 -10.42
CA ARG A 162 9.37 -4.97 -11.77
C ARG A 162 8.35 -5.86 -12.46
N ALA A 163 7.60 -5.19 -13.36
CA ALA A 163 6.83 -5.77 -14.44
C ALA A 163 5.72 -6.72 -13.97
N TRP A 164 4.61 -6.76 -14.69
CA TRP A 164 3.50 -7.68 -14.39
C TRP A 164 2.61 -7.26 -13.20
N CYS A 165 2.12 -6.02 -13.26
CA CYS A 165 0.69 -5.83 -13.46
C CYS A 165 -0.25 -6.63 -12.54
N VAL A 166 -0.02 -6.73 -11.23
CA VAL A 166 -1.01 -7.29 -10.31
C VAL A 166 -0.90 -6.69 -8.89
N LEU A 167 -2.05 -6.21 -8.42
CA LEU A 167 -2.48 -5.91 -7.04
C LEU A 167 -2.25 -4.50 -6.47
N SER A 168 -3.35 -3.75 -6.50
CA SER A 168 -3.79 -2.71 -5.57
C SER A 168 -4.01 -3.21 -4.13
N THR A 169 -3.27 -4.22 -3.65
CA THR A 169 -3.53 -4.86 -2.34
C THR A 169 -3.23 -3.99 -1.14
N LEU A 170 -2.48 -2.91 -1.32
CA LEU A 170 -2.22 -2.01 -0.20
C LEU A 170 -3.41 -1.12 0.08
N THR A 171 -4.37 -0.93 -0.81
CA THR A 171 -5.47 0.03 -0.59
C THR A 171 -6.85 -0.63 -0.56
N LEU A 172 -6.91 -1.95 -0.63
CA LEU A 172 -8.13 -2.77 -0.58
C LEU A 172 -7.93 -4.00 0.33
N GLU A 173 -8.95 -4.38 1.10
CA GLU A 173 -8.99 -5.57 1.97
C GLU A 173 -9.45 -6.81 1.19
N TYR A 174 -8.67 -7.22 0.17
CA TYR A 174 -8.94 -8.43 -0.60
C TYR A 174 -8.13 -9.64 -0.16
N THR A 175 -7.37 -9.53 0.92
CA THR A 175 -6.41 -10.54 1.36
C THR A 175 -7.05 -11.90 1.61
N GLU A 176 -8.24 -11.96 2.21
CA GLU A 176 -8.94 -13.24 2.41
C GLU A 176 -9.32 -13.90 1.07
N SER A 177 -9.92 -13.14 0.15
CA SER A 177 -10.28 -13.65 -1.18
C SER A 177 -9.05 -14.06 -1.99
N ASN A 178 -7.94 -13.33 -1.84
CA ASN A 178 -6.68 -13.60 -2.48
C ASN A 178 -6.02 -14.85 -1.90
N ALA A 179 -6.03 -15.02 -0.58
CA ALA A 179 -5.51 -16.20 0.10
C ALA A 179 -6.30 -17.46 -0.28
N LYS A 180 -7.63 -17.37 -0.40
CA LYS A 180 -8.47 -18.46 -0.93
C LYS A 180 -8.07 -18.83 -2.36
N PHE A 181 -7.86 -17.85 -3.23
CA PHE A 181 -7.37 -18.11 -4.58
C PHE A 181 -5.96 -18.73 -4.56
N SER A 182 -5.04 -18.21 -3.76
CA SER A 182 -3.70 -18.76 -3.59
C SER A 182 -3.74 -20.22 -3.17
N ALA A 183 -4.60 -20.56 -2.22
CA ALA A 183 -4.78 -21.94 -1.75
C ALA A 183 -5.37 -22.87 -2.83
N ASN A 184 -6.18 -22.35 -3.75
CA ASN A 184 -6.64 -23.15 -4.89
C ASN A 184 -5.53 -23.39 -5.93
N VAL A 185 -4.63 -22.42 -6.13
CA VAL A 185 -3.52 -22.55 -7.08
C VAL A 185 -2.42 -23.45 -6.51
N LEU A 186 -1.97 -23.19 -5.29
CA LEU A 186 -0.82 -23.81 -4.62
C LEU A 186 -1.22 -24.32 -3.22
N PRO A 187 -2.05 -25.37 -3.12
CA PRO A 187 -2.66 -25.81 -1.86
C PRO A 187 -1.65 -26.26 -0.81
N ASP A 188 -0.57 -26.93 -1.23
CA ASP A 188 0.38 -27.54 -0.30
C ASP A 188 1.51 -26.59 0.12
N ARG A 189 1.48 -25.33 -0.32
CA ARG A 189 2.56 -24.38 -0.03
C ARG A 189 2.48 -23.87 1.41
N PRO A 190 3.52 -24.09 2.25
CA PRO A 190 3.46 -23.72 3.66
C PRO A 190 3.16 -22.24 3.91
N ALA A 191 3.72 -21.34 3.09
CA ALA A 191 3.49 -19.90 3.20
C ALA A 191 2.01 -19.51 3.02
N ILE A 192 1.27 -20.22 2.17
CA ILE A 192 -0.16 -19.98 1.95
C ILE A 192 -0.98 -20.50 3.14
N GLN A 193 -0.59 -21.63 3.72
CA GLN A 193 -1.23 -22.15 4.93
C GLN A 193 -1.01 -21.21 6.12
N SER A 194 0.19 -20.66 6.27
CA SER A 194 0.47 -19.62 7.26
C SER A 194 -0.37 -18.36 7.02
N LEU A 195 -0.49 -17.90 5.77
CA LEU A 195 -1.35 -16.77 5.42
C LEU A 195 -2.81 -17.01 5.82
N LEU A 196 -3.37 -18.19 5.51
CA LEU A 196 -4.74 -18.54 5.90
C LEU A 196 -4.93 -18.61 7.42
N ALA A 197 -3.94 -19.13 8.15
CA ALA A 197 -3.96 -19.17 9.61
C ALA A 197 -3.92 -17.76 10.21
N ASP A 198 -3.06 -16.87 9.68
CA ASP A 198 -2.95 -15.48 10.08
C ASP A 198 -4.29 -14.73 9.91
N ILE A 199 -4.95 -14.92 8.76
CA ILE A 199 -6.25 -14.30 8.47
C ILE A 199 -7.34 -14.83 9.43
N ARG A 200 -7.41 -16.16 9.64
CA ARG A 200 -8.36 -16.76 10.59
C ARG A 200 -8.11 -16.36 12.04
N GLY A 201 -6.85 -16.14 12.40
CA GLY A 201 -6.42 -15.72 13.72
C GLY A 201 -6.75 -14.27 14.06
N GLY A 202 -7.28 -13.49 13.10
CA GLY A 202 -7.70 -12.11 13.33
C GLY A 202 -6.54 -11.17 13.65
N ARG A 203 -5.36 -11.42 13.07
CA ARG A 203 -4.19 -10.53 13.22
C ARG A 203 -4.62 -9.08 12.99
N ASN A 204 -4.23 -8.18 13.88
CA ASN A 204 -4.54 -6.76 13.83
C ASN A 204 -6.05 -6.45 13.70
N ASN A 205 -6.87 -7.14 14.50
CA ASN A 205 -8.34 -7.00 14.51
C ASN A 205 -9.00 -7.26 13.15
N GLY A 206 -8.41 -8.14 12.33
CA GLY A 206 -8.93 -8.50 11.01
C GLY A 206 -8.44 -7.61 9.86
N VAL A 207 -7.60 -6.61 10.12
CA VAL A 207 -6.97 -5.77 9.09
C VAL A 207 -5.66 -6.38 8.66
N SER A 208 -5.59 -6.89 7.43
CA SER A 208 -4.40 -7.59 6.93
C SER A 208 -3.64 -6.80 5.87
N THR A 209 -4.31 -5.83 5.25
CA THR A 209 -3.73 -4.90 4.27
C THR A 209 -2.56 -4.10 4.89
N GLY A 210 -1.44 -4.01 4.15
CA GLY A 210 -0.24 -3.30 4.59
C GLY A 210 0.61 -4.04 5.63
N LEU A 211 0.29 -5.30 5.97
CA LEU A 211 1.05 -6.08 6.95
C LEU A 211 2.12 -6.98 6.33
N TYR A 212 1.99 -7.40 5.09
CA TYR A 212 2.93 -8.36 4.50
C TYR A 212 4.12 -7.66 3.84
N THR A 213 5.30 -8.23 4.03
CA THR A 213 6.52 -7.84 3.32
C THR A 213 6.51 -8.38 1.89
N LEU A 214 7.33 -7.81 1.01
CA LEU A 214 7.54 -8.37 -0.34
C LEU A 214 8.02 -9.82 -0.33
N ALA A 215 8.82 -10.19 0.66
CA ALA A 215 9.32 -11.55 0.79
C ALA A 215 8.18 -12.53 1.11
N GLU A 216 7.27 -12.14 2.00
CA GLU A 216 6.05 -12.89 2.31
C GLU A 216 5.12 -12.96 1.09
N GLU A 217 4.85 -11.83 0.44
CA GLU A 217 4.03 -11.78 -0.79
C GLU A 217 4.59 -12.72 -1.86
N ARG A 218 5.90 -12.69 -2.11
CA ARG A 218 6.54 -13.62 -3.07
C ARG A 218 6.39 -15.09 -2.66
N ALA A 219 6.23 -15.39 -1.38
CA ALA A 219 6.07 -16.75 -0.90
C ALA A 219 4.65 -17.30 -1.06
N HIS A 220 3.61 -16.44 -1.02
CA HIS A 220 2.20 -16.87 -0.98
C HIS A 220 1.30 -16.32 -2.10
N ASN A 221 1.80 -15.41 -2.94
CA ASN A 221 1.02 -14.78 -4.00
C ASN A 221 1.34 -15.42 -5.36
N PRO A 222 0.41 -16.18 -5.99
CA PRO A 222 0.64 -16.82 -7.28
C PRO A 222 1.06 -15.87 -8.39
N PHE A 223 0.60 -14.61 -8.34
CA PHE A 223 0.96 -13.62 -9.35
C PHE A 223 2.43 -13.17 -9.24
N MET A 224 3.07 -13.40 -8.09
CA MET A 224 4.52 -13.20 -7.88
C MET A 224 5.34 -14.47 -8.17
N LEU A 225 4.66 -15.56 -8.56
CA LEU A 225 5.20 -16.90 -8.77
C LEU A 225 4.96 -17.40 -10.20
N VAL A 226 4.90 -16.50 -11.18
CA VAL A 226 4.66 -16.86 -12.60
C VAL A 226 5.79 -17.66 -13.24
N ASP A 227 6.98 -17.65 -12.61
CA ASP A 227 8.14 -18.46 -12.98
C ASP A 227 8.25 -19.77 -12.16
N ASP A 228 7.34 -20.02 -11.23
CA ASP A 228 7.34 -21.23 -10.41
C ASP A 228 6.84 -22.43 -11.23
N GLU A 229 7.57 -23.55 -11.16
CA GLU A 229 7.28 -24.74 -11.97
C GLU A 229 5.87 -25.30 -11.74
N GLU A 230 5.36 -25.23 -10.51
CA GLU A 230 4.01 -25.73 -10.20
C GLU A 230 2.94 -24.83 -10.85
N VAL A 231 3.16 -23.51 -10.80
CA VAL A 231 2.27 -22.52 -11.41
C VAL A 231 2.28 -22.62 -12.94
N GLN A 232 3.47 -22.80 -13.54
CA GLN A 232 3.63 -22.99 -14.98
C GLN A 232 3.02 -24.30 -15.47
N LYS A 233 3.15 -25.38 -14.68
CA LYS A 233 2.49 -26.65 -14.97
C LYS A 233 0.96 -26.52 -14.92
N LEU A 234 0.44 -25.76 -13.97
CA LEU A 234 -0.99 -25.48 -13.86
C LEU A 234 -1.51 -24.64 -15.02
N SER A 235 -0.76 -23.62 -15.45
CA SER A 235 -1.12 -22.78 -16.60
C SER A 235 -0.96 -23.49 -17.94
N GLY A 236 -0.14 -24.54 -18.00
CA GLY A 236 0.24 -25.22 -19.23
C GLY A 236 1.24 -24.43 -20.09
N SER A 237 1.93 -23.43 -19.49
CA SER A 237 2.88 -22.58 -20.19
C SER A 237 4.11 -22.29 -19.32
N THR A 238 5.29 -22.30 -19.94
CA THR A 238 6.55 -21.83 -19.32
C THR A 238 6.79 -20.33 -19.54
N ASN A 239 5.89 -19.66 -20.27
CA ASN A 239 5.97 -18.22 -20.52
C ASN A 239 5.28 -17.47 -19.36
N PRO A 240 6.01 -16.65 -18.58
CA PRO A 240 5.44 -15.94 -17.42
C PRO A 240 4.29 -15.00 -17.79
N ILE A 241 4.27 -14.47 -19.01
CA ILE A 241 3.21 -13.61 -19.55
C ILE A 241 1.89 -14.38 -19.65
N GLU A 242 1.96 -15.58 -20.22
CA GLU A 242 0.81 -16.45 -20.43
C GLU A 242 0.33 -17.03 -19.09
N THR A 243 1.27 -17.41 -18.22
CA THR A 243 0.97 -17.84 -16.85
C THR A 243 0.27 -16.75 -16.05
N MET A 244 0.71 -15.50 -16.15
CA MET A 244 0.03 -14.35 -15.54
C MET A 244 -1.41 -14.20 -16.07
N ALA A 245 -1.59 -14.25 -17.38
CA ALA A 245 -2.91 -14.13 -18.01
C ALA A 245 -3.84 -15.28 -17.59
N PHE A 246 -3.31 -16.51 -17.51
CA PHE A 246 -4.04 -17.67 -17.01
C PHE A 246 -4.52 -17.44 -15.58
N LEU A 247 -3.61 -17.09 -14.65
CA LEU A 247 -3.96 -16.83 -13.24
C LEU A 247 -5.01 -15.73 -13.11
N ARG A 248 -4.88 -14.65 -13.88
CA ARG A 248 -5.82 -13.52 -13.82
C ARG A 248 -7.21 -13.94 -14.26
N ASN A 249 -7.31 -14.69 -15.35
CA ASN A 249 -8.57 -15.23 -15.85
C ASN A 249 -9.17 -16.27 -14.90
N ALA A 250 -8.33 -17.13 -14.31
CA ALA A 250 -8.74 -18.10 -13.30
C ALA A 250 -9.38 -17.40 -12.08
N LYS A 251 -8.73 -16.35 -11.55
CA LYS A 251 -9.28 -15.58 -10.44
C LYS A 251 -10.60 -14.88 -10.79
N ASN A 252 -10.70 -14.32 -12.00
CA ASN A 252 -11.93 -13.66 -12.47
C ASN A 252 -13.13 -14.61 -12.57
N ARG A 253 -12.89 -15.91 -12.85
CA ARG A 253 -13.94 -16.92 -12.99
C ARG A 253 -14.24 -17.67 -11.68
N GLY A 254 -13.59 -17.31 -10.57
CA GLY A 254 -13.74 -18.01 -9.30
C GLY A 254 -13.15 -19.43 -9.35
N PHE A 255 -11.98 -19.59 -9.96
CA PHE A 255 -11.31 -20.89 -10.09
C PHE A 255 -11.25 -21.66 -8.77
N ALA A 256 -11.71 -22.90 -8.84
CA ALA A 256 -11.54 -23.92 -7.83
C ALA A 256 -10.87 -25.12 -8.52
N ARG A 257 -9.80 -25.63 -7.92
CA ARG A 257 -9.13 -26.86 -8.37
C ARG A 257 -10.09 -28.02 -8.10
N ALA A 258 -10.40 -28.80 -9.13
CA ALA A 258 -11.27 -29.97 -9.03
C ALA A 258 -10.59 -31.12 -8.27
#